data_AF-A0A8K0KFH2-F1
#
_entry.id   AF-A0A8K0KFH2-F1
#
_cell.length_a   1.000
_cell.length_b   1.000
_cell.length_c   1.000
_cell.angle_alpha   90.00
_cell.angle_beta   90.00
_cell.angle_gamma   90.00
#
_symmetry.space_group_name_H-M   'P 1'
#
loop_
_entity.id
_entity.type
_entity.pdbx_description
1 polymer ?
#
loop_
_entity_poly.entity_id
_entity_poly.type
_entity_poly.pdbx_seq_one_letter_code
_entity_poly.pdbx_strand_id
1 'polypeptide(L)'
;MDTVPSNEEELEPELARYLNRPYWEQRQHLSDIPNSVSDNGGIPSAPTTVLSKCQKQENGVSEEIEEFMGALKSQVEIFVNRMKSNSSRGRSIANDSSVQTLFMNITAMHSKLLKYIQEQDDRRCKAALDALRDEHREKLRRQAEEAERLRQLQMAQKLEIMRKKKQEYLQYQRQVALQRIQEQEREMQLRQEQQKQQYLVGQIPYGVPPQHFMPPGVGKINGFGMEMFSVILYYCRIDNSIDLDFDALPK
;
A
#
# COMPACT_ATOMS: atom_id res chain seq x y z
N MET A 1 18.88 -35.88 -13.58
CA MET A 1 19.15 -34.42 -13.52
C MET A 1 17.82 -33.74 -13.75
N ASP A 2 17.15 -33.46 -12.64
CA ASP A 2 15.89 -32.71 -12.58
C ASP A 2 16.15 -31.24 -12.87
N THR A 3 15.32 -30.59 -13.70
CA THR A 3 15.22 -29.12 -13.72
C THR A 3 13.82 -28.68 -14.14
N VAL A 4 13.00 -28.42 -13.11
CA VAL A 4 12.00 -27.36 -12.88
C VAL A 4 11.17 -26.82 -14.08
N PRO A 5 9.82 -26.89 -14.04
CA PRO A 5 8.95 -26.20 -14.98
C PRO A 5 8.88 -24.69 -14.66
N SER A 6 9.03 -23.85 -15.67
CA SER A 6 9.03 -22.39 -15.58
C SER A 6 7.62 -21.86 -15.29
N ASN A 7 7.39 -21.35 -14.07
CA ASN A 7 6.18 -20.63 -13.64
C ASN A 7 5.89 -19.31 -14.41
N GLU A 8 6.70 -18.95 -15.40
CA GLU A 8 6.60 -17.66 -16.09
C GLU A 8 5.50 -17.64 -17.17
N GLU A 9 5.20 -18.78 -17.80
CA GLU A 9 4.13 -18.89 -18.82
C GLU A 9 2.72 -18.95 -18.22
N GLU A 10 2.56 -19.25 -16.92
CA GLU A 10 1.27 -19.26 -16.23
C GLU A 10 0.94 -17.89 -15.61
N LEU A 11 1.96 -17.09 -15.30
CA LEU A 11 1.83 -15.72 -14.80
C LEU A 11 1.41 -14.73 -15.88
N GLU A 12 1.85 -14.93 -17.13
CA GLU A 12 1.51 -14.06 -18.27
C GLU A 12 0.00 -14.04 -18.62
N PRO A 13 -0.73 -15.17 -18.67
CA PRO A 13 -2.18 -15.16 -18.89
C PRO A 13 -2.97 -14.65 -17.69
N GLU A 14 -2.50 -14.88 -16.46
CA GLU A 14 -3.13 -14.32 -15.27
C GLU A 14 -2.95 -12.79 -15.19
N LEU A 15 -1.77 -12.30 -15.56
CA LEU A 15 -1.47 -10.88 -15.65
C LEU A 15 -2.26 -10.19 -16.76
N ALA A 16 -2.41 -10.85 -17.93
CA ALA A 16 -3.27 -10.38 -19.01
C ALA A 16 -4.75 -10.31 -18.60
N ARG A 17 -5.20 -11.21 -17.72
CA ARG A 17 -6.54 -11.18 -17.11
C ARG A 17 -6.68 -10.01 -16.13
N TYR A 18 -5.65 -9.72 -15.34
CA TYR A 18 -5.64 -8.60 -14.39
C TYR A 18 -5.58 -7.22 -15.06
N LEU A 19 -4.90 -7.11 -16.21
CA LEU A 19 -4.77 -5.87 -16.98
C LEU A 19 -5.99 -5.57 -17.87
N ASN A 20 -6.89 -6.53 -18.08
CA ASN A 20 -8.12 -6.30 -18.83
C ASN A 20 -9.12 -5.47 -18.01
N ARG A 21 -9.12 -4.15 -18.22
CA ARG A 21 -10.11 -3.22 -17.65
C ARG A 21 -11.57 -3.65 -17.87
N PRO A 22 -12.01 -4.10 -19.07
CA PRO A 22 -13.41 -4.49 -19.28
C PRO A 22 -13.82 -5.74 -18.47
N TYR A 23 -12.88 -6.62 -18.13
CA TYR A 23 -13.15 -7.82 -17.32
C TYR A 23 -13.60 -7.46 -15.90
N TRP A 24 -12.98 -6.45 -15.29
CA TRP A 24 -13.35 -5.98 -13.95
C TRP A 24 -14.60 -5.11 -13.95
N GLU A 25 -14.81 -4.33 -15.01
CA GLU A 25 -15.99 -3.48 -15.20
C GLU A 25 -17.27 -4.30 -15.42
N GLN A 26 -17.19 -5.38 -16.22
CA GLN A 26 -18.31 -6.29 -16.43
C GLN A 26 -18.71 -7.06 -15.16
N ARG A 27 -17.74 -7.32 -14.27
CA ARG A 27 -17.99 -7.96 -12.97
C ARG A 27 -18.75 -7.04 -12.00
N GLN A 28 -18.52 -5.72 -12.06
CA GLN A 28 -19.33 -4.75 -11.31
C GLN A 28 -20.76 -4.62 -11.86
N HIS A 29 -20.93 -4.68 -13.18
CA HIS A 29 -22.26 -4.63 -13.80
C HIS A 29 -23.12 -5.88 -13.54
N LEU A 30 -22.51 -7.05 -13.35
CA LEU A 30 -23.21 -8.29 -13.01
C LEU A 30 -23.71 -8.33 -11.56
N SER A 31 -23.15 -7.51 -10.66
CA SER A 31 -23.61 -7.38 -9.27
C SER A 31 -24.85 -6.50 -9.09
N ASP A 32 -25.28 -5.77 -10.13
CA ASP A 32 -26.40 -4.82 -10.08
C ASP A 32 -27.72 -5.33 -10.71
N ILE A 33 -27.87 -6.64 -10.95
CA ILE A 33 -29.14 -7.22 -11.45
C ILE A 33 -29.96 -7.82 -10.28
N PRO A 34 -31.19 -7.35 -10.03
CA PRO A 34 -32.04 -7.92 -8.97
C PRO A 34 -32.93 -9.04 -9.53
N ASN A 35 -32.58 -10.31 -9.30
CA ASN A 35 -33.58 -11.33 -8.94
C ASN A 35 -33.00 -12.69 -8.53
N SER A 36 -33.75 -13.33 -7.63
CA SER A 36 -33.49 -14.55 -6.87
C SER A 36 -33.11 -15.79 -7.68
N VAL A 37 -32.09 -16.53 -7.25
CA VAL A 37 -32.16 -17.88 -6.64
C VAL A 37 -30.77 -18.27 -6.11
N SER A 38 -30.74 -18.91 -4.94
CA SER A 38 -29.54 -19.35 -4.22
C SER A 38 -28.57 -20.19 -5.04
N ASP A 39 -27.28 -19.83 -5.03
CA ASP A 39 -26.20 -20.79 -4.79
C ASP A 39 -24.92 -20.05 -4.34
N ASN A 40 -24.14 -20.74 -3.51
CA ASN A 40 -22.93 -20.34 -2.81
C ASN A 40 -21.98 -19.40 -3.55
N GLY A 41 -21.75 -18.23 -2.97
CA GLY A 41 -20.65 -17.34 -3.34
C GLY A 41 -20.52 -16.22 -2.31
N GLY A 42 -19.57 -16.36 -1.39
CA GLY A 42 -19.40 -15.53 -0.19
C GLY A 42 -19.40 -14.03 -0.47
N ILE A 43 -20.48 -13.38 -0.04
CA ILE A 43 -20.50 -11.98 0.34
C ILE A 43 -19.98 -11.96 1.79
N PRO A 44 -18.97 -11.15 2.15
CA PRO A 44 -18.77 -10.83 3.55
C PRO A 44 -19.97 -10.00 3.99
N SER A 45 -21.00 -10.69 4.52
CA SER A 45 -21.96 -10.08 5.42
C SER A 45 -21.19 -9.25 6.43
N ALA A 46 -21.76 -8.09 6.76
CA ALA A 46 -21.41 -7.29 7.92
C ALA A 46 -20.83 -8.18 9.04
N PRO A 47 -19.71 -7.79 9.68
CA PRO A 47 -19.10 -8.66 10.66
C PRO A 47 -20.02 -8.78 11.88
N THR A 48 -20.91 -9.77 11.88
CA THR A 48 -21.52 -10.32 13.10
C THR A 48 -20.44 -10.95 13.99
N THR A 49 -19.23 -11.15 13.46
CA THR A 49 -18.08 -11.69 14.19
C THR A 49 -17.31 -10.67 15.04
N VAL A 50 -17.53 -9.35 14.91
CA VAL A 50 -16.85 -8.38 15.80
C VAL A 50 -17.45 -8.32 17.21
N LEU A 51 -18.55 -9.03 17.49
CA LEU A 51 -19.13 -9.07 18.83
C LEU A 51 -18.21 -9.75 19.88
N SER A 52 -17.14 -10.42 19.47
CA SER A 52 -16.31 -11.24 20.37
C SER A 52 -14.98 -10.61 20.80
N LYS A 53 -14.66 -9.35 20.44
CA LYS A 53 -13.33 -8.77 20.76
C LYS A 53 -13.31 -7.53 21.67
N CYS A 54 -14.46 -6.91 21.96
CA CYS A 54 -14.55 -5.84 22.95
C CYS A 54 -14.84 -6.39 24.35
N GLN A 55 -13.90 -7.13 24.93
CA GLN A 55 -14.01 -7.60 26.33
C GLN A 55 -12.91 -7.10 27.27
N LYS A 56 -12.00 -6.22 26.83
CA LYS A 56 -10.79 -5.99 27.62
C LYS A 56 -10.87 -4.88 28.68
N GLN A 57 -11.99 -4.19 28.87
CA GLN A 57 -12.12 -3.17 29.93
C GLN A 57 -13.56 -3.06 30.48
N GLU A 58 -14.12 -4.11 31.08
CA GLU A 58 -15.43 -4.01 31.78
C GLU A 58 -15.57 -4.81 33.07
N ASN A 59 -14.50 -5.42 33.61
CA ASN A 59 -14.62 -6.32 34.77
C ASN A 59 -15.28 -5.69 36.01
N GLY A 60 -15.13 -4.38 36.25
CA GLY A 60 -15.68 -3.73 37.44
C GLY A 60 -17.18 -3.39 37.36
N VAL A 61 -17.70 -3.07 36.16
CA VAL A 61 -19.13 -2.70 36.00
C VAL A 61 -20.00 -3.94 35.88
N SER A 62 -19.45 -5.03 35.36
CA SER A 62 -20.17 -6.29 35.24
C SER A 62 -20.50 -6.91 36.61
N GLU A 63 -19.62 -6.77 37.60
CA GLU A 63 -19.78 -7.36 38.94
C GLU A 63 -20.91 -6.69 39.74
N GLU A 64 -20.99 -5.35 39.71
CA GLU A 64 -22.09 -4.59 40.36
C GLU A 64 -23.46 -4.92 39.73
N ILE A 65 -23.51 -5.07 38.41
CA ILE A 65 -24.75 -5.43 37.69
C ILE A 65 -25.15 -6.87 38.04
N GLU A 66 -24.20 -7.79 38.17
CA GLU A 66 -24.47 -9.18 38.52
C GLU A 66 -25.00 -9.32 39.96
N GLU A 67 -24.42 -8.59 40.91
CA GLU A 67 -24.93 -8.51 42.29
C GLU A 67 -26.36 -7.93 42.33
N PHE A 68 -26.60 -6.85 41.59
CA PHE A 68 -27.93 -6.25 41.45
C PHE A 68 -28.95 -7.23 40.85
N MET A 69 -28.59 -7.93 39.77
CA MET A 69 -29.46 -8.96 39.18
C MET A 69 -29.74 -10.10 40.16
N GLY A 70 -28.74 -10.53 40.93
CA GLY A 70 -28.90 -11.52 41.99
C GLY A 70 -29.92 -11.08 43.05
N ALA A 71 -29.81 -9.83 43.52
CA ALA A 71 -30.75 -9.24 44.47
C ALA A 71 -32.17 -9.12 43.89
N LEU A 72 -32.31 -8.65 42.64
CA LEU A 72 -33.60 -8.53 41.97
C LEU A 72 -34.27 -9.90 41.81
N LYS A 73 -33.51 -10.92 41.37
CA LYS A 73 -34.01 -12.29 41.23
C LYS A 73 -34.50 -12.84 42.57
N SER A 74 -33.71 -12.68 43.63
CA SER A 74 -34.10 -13.09 44.98
C SER A 74 -35.39 -12.41 45.45
N GLN A 75 -35.52 -11.09 45.25
CA GLN A 75 -36.71 -10.34 45.65
C GLN A 75 -37.95 -10.76 44.86
N VAL A 76 -37.82 -11.03 43.55
CA VAL A 76 -38.90 -11.55 42.71
C VAL A 76 -39.30 -12.96 43.13
N GLU A 77 -38.34 -13.83 43.44
CA GLU A 77 -38.61 -15.18 43.95
C GLU A 77 -39.39 -15.13 45.28
N ILE A 78 -38.96 -14.30 46.23
CA ILE A 78 -39.65 -14.11 47.51
C ILE A 78 -41.08 -13.56 47.29
N PHE A 79 -41.23 -12.59 46.39
CA PHE A 79 -42.53 -11.99 46.05
C PHE A 79 -43.49 -13.03 45.48
N VAL A 80 -43.04 -13.81 44.49
CA VAL A 80 -43.83 -14.87 43.86
C VAL A 80 -44.20 -15.95 44.89
N ASN A 81 -43.25 -16.37 45.72
CA ASN A 81 -43.50 -17.35 46.78
C ASN A 81 -44.54 -16.85 47.79
N ARG A 82 -44.49 -15.57 48.15
CA ARG A 82 -45.46 -14.95 49.06
C ARG A 82 -46.85 -14.82 48.43
N MET A 83 -46.94 -14.42 47.16
CA MET A 83 -48.20 -14.39 46.43
C MET A 83 -48.84 -15.77 46.30
N LYS A 84 -48.04 -16.79 45.94
CA LYS A 84 -48.49 -18.19 45.88
C LYS A 84 -49.01 -18.68 47.23
N SER A 85 -48.34 -18.34 48.33
CA SER A 85 -48.79 -18.72 49.68
C SER A 85 -50.09 -18.03 50.10
N ASN A 86 -50.34 -16.78 49.69
CA ASN A 86 -51.61 -16.12 49.98
C ASN A 86 -52.74 -16.74 49.14
N SER A 87 -52.47 -16.98 47.86
CA SER A 87 -53.41 -17.62 46.94
C SER A 87 -53.80 -19.02 47.41
N SER A 88 -52.84 -19.87 47.78
CA SER A 88 -53.12 -21.25 48.21
C SER A 88 -53.91 -21.33 49.53
N ARG A 89 -53.85 -20.28 50.36
CA ARG A 89 -54.57 -20.19 51.63
C ARG A 89 -55.88 -19.41 51.51
N GLY A 90 -56.27 -19.02 50.30
CA GLY A 90 -57.50 -18.25 50.03
C GLY A 90 -57.51 -16.85 50.64
N ARG A 91 -56.35 -16.26 50.93
CA ARG A 91 -56.25 -14.92 51.50
C ARG A 91 -56.08 -13.87 50.42
N SER A 92 -56.76 -12.73 50.60
CA SER A 92 -56.57 -11.58 49.73
C SER A 92 -55.13 -11.07 49.83
N ILE A 93 -54.48 -10.96 48.67
CA ILE A 93 -53.11 -10.45 48.52
C ILE A 93 -53.04 -8.95 48.89
N ALA A 94 -54.14 -8.22 48.72
CA ALA A 94 -54.21 -6.78 48.99
C ALA A 94 -53.90 -6.42 50.45
N ASN A 95 -54.18 -7.33 51.39
CA ASN A 95 -53.98 -7.10 52.82
C ASN A 95 -52.58 -7.52 53.31
N ASP A 96 -51.74 -8.09 52.45
CA ASP A 96 -50.40 -8.50 52.83
C ASP A 96 -49.40 -7.35 52.66
N SER A 97 -49.06 -6.71 53.77
CA SER A 97 -48.09 -5.62 53.81
C SER A 97 -46.72 -6.03 53.27
N SER A 98 -46.31 -7.29 53.45
CA SER A 98 -45.04 -7.77 52.90
C SER A 98 -45.04 -7.78 51.38
N VAL A 99 -46.14 -8.19 50.75
CA VAL A 99 -46.30 -8.20 49.29
C VAL A 99 -46.28 -6.77 48.74
N GLN A 100 -46.91 -5.82 49.44
CA GLN A 100 -46.87 -4.40 49.06
C GLN A 100 -45.43 -3.84 49.12
N THR A 101 -44.68 -4.13 50.19
CA THR A 101 -43.27 -3.71 50.30
C THR A 101 -42.40 -4.36 49.23
N LEU A 102 -42.56 -5.66 48.97
CA LEU A 102 -41.86 -6.37 47.91
C LEU A 102 -42.15 -5.76 46.55
N PHE A 103 -43.41 -5.40 46.26
CA PHE A 103 -43.80 -4.76 45.01
C PHE A 103 -43.14 -3.37 44.84
N MET A 104 -43.14 -2.54 45.87
CA MET A 104 -42.46 -1.23 45.85
C MET A 104 -40.96 -1.38 45.60
N ASN A 105 -40.32 -2.35 46.28
CA ASN A 105 -38.89 -2.62 46.10
C ASN A 105 -38.56 -3.14 44.70
N ILE A 106 -39.35 -4.08 44.17
CA ILE A 106 -39.18 -4.61 42.81
C ILE A 106 -39.39 -3.50 41.78
N THR A 107 -40.38 -2.63 41.96
CA THR A 107 -40.64 -1.51 41.05
C THR A 107 -39.47 -0.53 41.02
N ALA A 108 -38.90 -0.21 42.19
CA ALA A 108 -37.71 0.64 42.28
C ALA A 108 -36.48 -0.01 41.61
N MET A 109 -36.28 -1.31 41.77
CA MET A 109 -35.22 -2.04 41.09
C MET A 109 -35.46 -2.13 39.58
N HIS A 110 -36.70 -2.28 39.11
CA HIS A 110 -37.03 -2.31 37.69
C HIS A 110 -36.60 -1.01 36.98
N SER A 111 -36.78 0.15 37.60
CA SER A 111 -36.27 1.42 37.06
C SER A 111 -34.75 1.44 36.92
N LYS A 112 -34.01 0.78 37.83
CA LYS A 112 -32.54 0.65 37.73
C LYS A 112 -32.15 -0.34 36.62
N LEU A 113 -32.87 -1.45 36.48
CA LEU A 113 -32.63 -2.44 35.42
C LEU A 113 -32.70 -1.81 34.02
N LEU A 114 -33.73 -1.00 33.76
CA LEU A 114 -33.89 -0.32 32.47
C LEU A 114 -32.71 0.61 32.15
N LYS A 115 -32.14 1.28 33.17
CA LYS A 115 -30.95 2.11 32.99
C LYS A 115 -29.72 1.27 32.64
N TYR A 116 -29.52 0.14 33.31
CA TYR A 116 -28.40 -0.75 33.00
C TYR A 116 -28.49 -1.35 31.59
N ILE A 117 -29.70 -1.71 31.14
CA ILE A 117 -29.90 -2.19 29.76
C ILE A 117 -29.50 -1.10 28.77
N GLN A 118 -30.02 0.12 28.95
CA GLN A 118 -29.68 1.24 28.06
C GLN A 118 -28.18 1.54 28.06
N GLU A 119 -27.55 1.57 29.22
CA GLU A 119 -26.12 1.85 29.34
C GLU A 119 -25.28 0.75 28.68
N GLN A 120 -25.64 -0.52 28.88
CA GLN A 120 -24.93 -1.64 28.25
C GLN A 120 -25.08 -1.60 26.73
N ASP A 121 -26.27 -1.29 26.22
CA ASP A 121 -26.51 -1.17 24.78
C ASP A 121 -25.75 0.02 24.19
N ASP A 122 -25.71 1.16 24.86
CA ASP A 122 -24.92 2.33 24.45
C ASP A 122 -23.43 2.00 24.40
N ARG A 123 -22.91 1.28 25.41
CA ARG A 123 -21.52 0.85 25.46
C ARG A 123 -21.19 -0.13 24.32
N ARG A 124 -22.05 -1.11 24.06
CA ARG A 124 -21.90 -2.07 22.94
C ARG A 124 -21.93 -1.37 21.58
N CYS A 125 -22.87 -0.44 21.37
CA CYS A 125 -22.97 0.34 20.13
C CYS A 125 -21.72 1.19 19.89
N LYS A 126 -21.24 1.89 20.92
CA LYS A 126 -20.01 2.69 20.84
C LYS A 126 -18.80 1.83 20.51
N ALA A 127 -18.63 0.72 21.22
CA ALA A 127 -17.53 -0.22 21.00
C ALA A 127 -17.51 -0.77 19.57
N ALA A 128 -18.67 -1.12 19.01
CA ALA A 128 -18.79 -1.58 17.62
C ALA A 128 -18.43 -0.48 16.61
N LEU A 129 -18.89 0.75 16.83
CA LEU A 129 -18.55 1.88 15.97
C LEU A 129 -17.07 2.21 15.99
N ASP A 130 -16.44 2.19 17.17
CA ASP A 130 -15.01 2.45 17.30
C ASP A 130 -14.18 1.35 16.63
N ALA A 131 -14.57 0.08 16.76
CA ALA A 131 -13.94 -1.02 16.02
C ALA A 131 -14.00 -0.83 14.50
N LEU A 132 -15.16 -0.42 13.97
CA LEU A 132 -15.31 -0.14 12.52
C LEU A 132 -14.49 1.06 12.08
N ARG A 133 -14.43 2.12 12.89
CA ARG A 133 -13.60 3.29 12.62
C ARG A 133 -12.12 2.93 12.62
N ASP A 134 -11.69 2.07 13.52
CA ASP A 134 -10.30 1.63 13.63
C ASP A 134 -9.90 0.78 12.43
N GLU A 135 -10.75 -0.17 12.03
CA GLU A 135 -10.54 -0.99 10.82
C GLU A 135 -10.41 -0.11 9.57
N HIS A 136 -11.25 0.92 9.43
CA HIS A 136 -11.17 1.85 8.31
C HIS A 136 -9.85 2.64 8.29
N ARG A 137 -9.39 3.14 9.45
CA ARG A 137 -8.10 3.84 9.55
C ARG A 137 -6.92 2.90 9.22
N GLU A 138 -6.99 1.67 9.69
CA GLU A 138 -5.96 0.66 9.41
C GLU A 138 -5.93 0.27 7.92
N LYS A 139 -7.09 0.15 7.27
CA LYS A 139 -7.20 -0.11 5.82
C LYS A 139 -6.55 1.00 5.00
N LEU A 140 -6.82 2.27 5.34
CA LEU A 140 -6.17 3.41 4.69
C LEU A 140 -4.64 3.38 4.86
N ARG A 141 -4.15 3.05 6.07
CA ARG A 141 -2.71 2.94 6.34
C ARG A 141 -2.05 1.87 5.46
N ARG A 142 -2.67 0.69 5.36
CA ARG A 142 -2.17 -0.41 4.52
C ARG A 142 -2.13 -0.03 3.03
N GLN A 143 -3.18 0.62 2.53
CA GLN A 143 -3.21 1.08 1.14
C GLN A 143 -2.13 2.12 0.84
N ALA A 144 -1.86 3.03 1.78
CA ALA A 144 -0.79 4.00 1.64
C ALA A 144 0.60 3.33 1.59
N GLU A 145 0.86 2.35 2.47
CA GLU A 145 2.11 1.57 2.50
C GLU A 145 2.32 0.78 1.19
N GLU A 146 1.28 0.14 0.65
CA GLU A 146 1.34 -0.61 -0.61
C GLU A 146 1.57 0.32 -1.81
N ALA A 147 0.89 1.46 -1.85
CA ALA A 147 1.08 2.46 -2.90
C ALA A 147 2.51 3.03 -2.89
N GLU A 148 3.08 3.24 -1.70
CA GLU A 148 4.46 3.68 -1.57
C GLU A 148 5.44 2.62 -2.07
N ARG A 149 5.24 1.35 -1.70
CA ARG A 149 6.06 0.24 -2.22
C ARG A 149 6.03 0.16 -3.74
N LEU A 150 4.85 0.30 -4.35
CA LEU A 150 4.72 0.27 -5.81
C LEU A 150 5.48 1.43 -6.46
N ARG A 151 5.39 2.64 -5.91
CA ARG A 151 6.15 3.81 -6.38
C ARG A 151 7.66 3.59 -6.28
N GLN A 152 8.13 3.04 -5.17
CA GLN A 152 9.56 2.74 -4.97
C GLN A 152 10.04 1.70 -5.98
N LEU A 153 9.26 0.64 -6.23
CA LEU A 153 9.61 -0.40 -7.19
C LEU A 153 9.68 0.17 -8.62
N GLN A 154 8.71 0.97 -9.04
CA GLN A 154 8.72 1.64 -10.34
C GLN A 154 9.93 2.55 -10.50
N MET A 155 10.26 3.33 -9.47
CA MET A 155 11.45 4.18 -9.48
C MET A 155 12.75 3.35 -9.57
N ALA A 156 12.85 2.25 -8.82
CA ALA A 156 14.00 1.36 -8.85
C ALA A 156 14.18 0.71 -10.22
N GLN A 157 13.10 0.21 -10.83
CA GLN A 157 13.13 -0.37 -12.18
C GLN A 157 13.55 0.68 -13.22
N LYS A 158 13.00 1.89 -13.14
CA LYS A 158 13.38 2.99 -14.04
C LYS A 158 14.86 3.35 -13.90
N LEU A 159 15.38 3.42 -12.67
CA LEU A 159 16.80 3.66 -12.42
C LEU A 159 17.68 2.53 -12.98
N GLU A 160 17.25 1.27 -12.85
CA GLU A 160 17.98 0.14 -13.39
C GLU A 160 18.08 0.17 -14.92
N ILE A 161 16.97 0.49 -15.60
CA ILE A 161 16.96 0.70 -17.05
C ILE A 161 17.91 1.85 -17.44
N MET A 162 17.89 2.96 -16.70
CA MET A 162 18.79 4.10 -16.96
C MET A 162 20.27 3.71 -16.76
N ARG A 163 20.59 2.90 -15.76
CA ARG A 163 21.96 2.39 -15.55
C ARG A 163 22.43 1.50 -16.69
N LYS A 164 21.60 0.56 -17.13
CA LYS A 164 21.90 -0.32 -18.28
C LYS A 164 22.13 0.48 -19.56
N LYS A 165 21.21 1.40 -19.90
CA LYS A 165 21.37 2.28 -21.07
C LYS A 165 22.63 3.13 -21.01
N LYS A 166 22.97 3.65 -19.82
CA LYS A 166 24.22 4.40 -19.62
C LYS A 166 25.45 3.52 -19.86
N GLN A 167 25.45 2.29 -19.36
CA GLN A 167 26.54 1.34 -19.55
C GLN A 167 26.71 0.97 -21.03
N GLU A 168 25.62 0.64 -21.72
CA GLU A 168 25.60 0.34 -23.16
C GLU A 168 26.13 1.51 -23.98
N TYR A 169 25.67 2.73 -23.69
CA TYR A 169 26.13 3.94 -24.37
C TYR A 169 27.63 4.16 -24.22
N LEU A 170 28.16 3.98 -23.00
CA LEU A 170 29.60 4.11 -22.74
C LEU A 170 30.41 3.00 -23.43
N GLN A 171 29.89 1.77 -23.50
CA GLN A 171 30.52 0.69 -24.25
C GLN A 171 30.56 0.97 -25.75
N TYR A 172 29.44 1.44 -26.32
CA TYR A 172 29.36 1.85 -27.71
C TYR A 172 30.36 2.97 -28.02
N GLN A 173 30.44 4.00 -27.17
CA GLN A 173 31.41 5.09 -27.31
C GLN A 173 32.87 4.58 -27.33
N ARG A 174 33.20 3.60 -26.48
CA ARG A 174 34.52 2.95 -26.47
C ARG A 174 34.80 2.19 -27.76
N GLN A 175 33.82 1.44 -28.29
CA GLN A 175 33.97 0.69 -29.55
C GLN A 175 34.22 1.63 -30.72
N VAL A 176 33.45 2.72 -30.83
CA VAL A 176 33.64 3.73 -31.88
C VAL A 176 35.01 4.39 -31.78
N ALA A 177 35.49 4.71 -30.57
CA ALA A 177 36.82 5.27 -30.36
C ALA A 177 37.93 4.31 -30.82
N LEU A 178 37.82 3.01 -30.48
CA LEU A 178 38.76 1.99 -30.94
C LEU A 178 38.73 1.80 -32.46
N GLN A 179 37.53 1.83 -33.06
CA GLN A 179 37.38 1.71 -34.51
C GLN A 179 38.05 2.88 -35.25
N ARG A 180 37.91 4.11 -34.75
CA ARG A 180 38.59 5.28 -35.30
C ARG A 180 40.12 5.17 -35.21
N ILE A 181 40.65 4.60 -34.12
CA ILE A 181 42.09 4.38 -33.96
C ILE A 181 42.59 3.32 -34.95
N GLN A 182 41.87 2.20 -35.10
CA GLN A 182 42.24 1.15 -36.07
C GLN A 182 42.23 1.67 -37.51
N GLU A 183 41.29 2.55 -37.85
CA GLU A 183 41.22 3.17 -39.17
C GLU A 183 42.42 4.11 -39.41
N GLN A 184 42.76 4.96 -38.42
CA GLN A 184 43.95 5.81 -38.48
C GLN A 184 45.24 4.99 -38.60
N GLU A 185 45.35 3.87 -37.87
CA GLU A 185 46.50 2.98 -37.93
C GLU A 185 46.63 2.32 -39.31
N ARG A 186 45.51 1.85 -39.89
CA ARG A 186 45.49 1.26 -41.24
C ARG A 186 45.86 2.28 -42.33
N GLU A 187 45.33 3.50 -42.26
CA GLU A 187 45.66 4.57 -43.21
C GLU A 187 47.14 4.96 -43.10
N MET A 188 47.67 5.09 -41.88
CA MET A 188 49.08 5.38 -41.63
C MET A 188 49.99 4.28 -42.18
N GLN A 189 49.62 3.00 -41.98
CA GLN A 189 50.40 1.86 -42.45
C GLN A 189 50.44 1.80 -43.99
N LEU A 190 49.31 2.01 -44.66
CA LEU A 190 49.24 2.07 -46.12
C LEU A 190 50.06 3.24 -46.68
N ARG A 191 50.02 4.41 -46.04
CA ARG A 191 50.83 5.58 -46.42
C ARG A 191 52.33 5.33 -46.25
N GLN A 192 52.71 4.66 -45.17
CA GLN A 192 54.11 4.26 -44.94
C GLN A 192 54.57 3.24 -45.99
N GLU A 193 53.71 2.30 -46.38
CA GLU A 193 54.02 1.33 -47.44
C GLU A 193 54.09 1.97 -48.83
N GLN A 194 53.21 2.92 -49.16
CA GLN A 194 53.32 3.71 -50.39
C GLN A 194 54.62 4.51 -50.43
N GLN A 195 55.02 5.16 -49.33
CA GLN A 195 56.32 5.84 -49.25
C GLN A 195 57.48 4.85 -49.46
N LYS A 196 57.40 3.65 -48.87
CA LYS A 196 58.41 2.60 -49.06
C LYS A 196 58.47 2.11 -50.52
N GLN A 197 57.32 1.92 -51.18
CA GLN A 197 57.28 1.55 -52.60
C GLN A 197 57.80 2.68 -53.50
N GLN A 198 57.48 3.94 -53.18
CA GLN A 198 58.01 5.11 -53.90
C GLN A 198 59.54 5.23 -53.71
N TYR A 199 60.06 4.87 -52.54
CA TYR A 199 61.50 4.75 -52.29
C TYR A 199 62.14 3.55 -53.03
N LEU A 200 61.40 2.48 -53.27
CA LEU A 200 61.87 1.30 -54.00
C LEU A 200 61.85 1.49 -55.54
N VAL A 201 60.97 2.36 -56.06
CA VAL A 201 60.84 2.69 -57.49
C VAL A 201 61.69 3.91 -57.90
N GLY A 202 62.13 4.73 -56.95
CA GLY A 202 62.98 5.90 -57.21
C GLY A 202 64.43 5.70 -56.75
N GLN A 203 65.29 5.10 -57.60
CA GLN A 203 66.73 5.34 -57.47
C GLN A 203 67.06 6.73 -58.05
N ILE A 204 67.60 7.63 -57.23
CA ILE A 204 68.86 8.40 -57.41
C ILE A 204 69.02 9.34 -56.17
N PRO A 205 70.25 9.52 -55.62
CA PRO A 205 70.47 10.12 -54.29
C PRO A 205 71.00 11.57 -54.33
N TYR A 206 71.19 12.13 -53.11
CA TYR A 206 72.13 13.17 -52.65
C TYR A 206 71.50 14.46 -52.06
N GLY A 207 71.90 14.79 -50.81
CA GLY A 207 72.02 16.19 -50.33
C GLY A 207 71.44 16.54 -48.95
N VAL A 208 72.29 16.58 -47.92
CA VAL A 208 72.14 17.00 -46.49
C VAL A 208 72.00 18.55 -46.29
N PRO A 209 71.85 19.20 -45.08
CA PRO A 209 71.43 18.81 -43.72
C PRO A 209 70.50 19.91 -43.04
N PRO A 210 70.48 20.21 -41.71
CA PRO A 210 69.27 20.18 -40.88
C PRO A 210 68.80 21.55 -40.35
N GLN A 211 67.50 21.70 -40.03
CA GLN A 211 67.04 22.84 -39.24
C GLN A 211 66.34 22.38 -37.96
N HIS A 212 66.84 22.95 -36.88
CA HIS A 212 66.42 22.78 -35.51
C HIS A 212 65.00 23.29 -35.31
N PHE A 213 64.14 22.51 -34.65
CA PHE A 213 63.11 23.09 -33.80
C PHE A 213 62.85 22.21 -32.58
N MET A 214 63.27 22.72 -31.43
CA MET A 214 62.93 22.17 -30.12
C MET A 214 61.50 22.57 -29.72
N PRO A 215 60.85 21.78 -28.85
CA PRO A 215 59.48 22.00 -28.39
C PRO A 215 59.44 22.95 -27.18
N PRO A 216 58.30 23.59 -26.93
CA PRO A 216 57.81 23.84 -25.58
C PRO A 216 56.44 23.16 -25.44
N GLY A 217 56.01 22.63 -24.31
CA GLY A 217 56.46 22.73 -22.94
C GLY A 217 55.32 22.09 -22.13
N VAL A 218 55.71 21.33 -21.11
CA VAL A 218 54.81 20.59 -20.23
C VAL A 218 53.91 21.58 -19.47
N GLY A 219 52.62 21.62 -19.84
CA GLY A 219 51.56 22.31 -19.10
C GLY A 219 51.03 21.40 -18.00
N LYS A 220 51.15 21.87 -16.76
CA LYS A 220 50.83 21.18 -15.51
C LYS A 220 49.36 20.75 -15.45
N ILE A 221 49.18 19.48 -15.12
CA ILE A 221 48.05 18.91 -14.36
C ILE A 221 47.96 19.65 -13.01
N ASN A 222 46.77 20.17 -12.68
CA ASN A 222 46.17 20.55 -11.38
C ASN A 222 44.92 21.39 -11.74
N GLY A 223 43.69 20.91 -11.69
CA GLY A 223 42.91 20.61 -10.49
C GLY A 223 41.70 21.56 -10.43
N PHE A 224 40.54 21.05 -9.99
CA PHE A 224 39.24 21.72 -9.79
C PHE A 224 38.45 22.05 -11.08
N GLY A 225 37.34 21.39 -11.44
CA GLY A 225 36.37 20.64 -10.63
C GLY A 225 35.58 21.61 -9.76
N MET A 226 34.27 21.79 -10.07
CA MET A 226 33.23 22.57 -9.36
C MET A 226 32.74 23.86 -10.04
N GLU A 227 32.23 23.82 -11.28
CA GLU A 227 31.37 24.90 -11.82
C GLU A 227 30.32 24.32 -12.80
N MET A 228 29.54 23.33 -12.35
CA MET A 228 28.42 22.77 -13.14
C MET A 228 27.27 22.25 -12.27
N PHE A 229 27.21 22.66 -11.00
CA PHE A 229 26.08 22.33 -10.11
C PHE A 229 25.17 23.54 -9.83
N SER A 230 25.49 24.73 -10.34
CA SER A 230 24.68 25.94 -10.09
C SER A 230 23.49 26.11 -11.07
N VAL A 231 23.40 25.35 -12.17
CA VAL A 231 22.34 25.55 -13.19
C VAL A 231 21.12 24.64 -12.98
N ILE A 232 21.21 23.55 -12.21
CA ILE A 232 20.09 22.58 -12.07
C ILE A 232 19.14 22.94 -10.91
N LEU A 233 19.56 23.76 -9.95
CA LEU A 233 18.65 24.19 -8.86
C LEU A 233 17.75 25.38 -9.24
N TYR A 234 17.91 25.97 -10.43
CA TYR A 234 17.06 27.08 -10.88
C TYR A 234 15.84 26.65 -11.72
N TYR A 235 15.75 25.37 -12.12
CA TYR A 235 14.63 24.86 -12.94
C TYR A 235 13.61 23.99 -12.17
N CYS A 236 13.76 23.80 -10.87
CA CYS A 236 12.86 22.95 -10.08
C CYS A 236 12.03 23.73 -9.05
N ARG A 237 11.79 25.04 -9.27
CA ARG A 237 10.97 25.89 -8.37
C ARG A 237 9.84 26.68 -9.05
N ILE A 238 9.52 26.38 -10.31
CA ILE A 238 8.32 26.89 -10.99
C ILE A 238 7.64 25.67 -11.63
N ASP A 239 6.31 25.61 -11.57
CA ASP A 239 5.41 24.50 -11.97
C ASP A 239 5.06 23.46 -10.88
N ASN A 240 4.98 23.91 -9.62
CA ASN A 240 3.96 23.44 -8.68
C ASN A 240 2.88 24.54 -8.57
N SER A 241 2.05 24.68 -9.60
CA SER A 241 0.72 25.31 -9.55
C SER A 241 0.14 25.27 -10.94
N ILE A 242 -0.88 24.44 -11.16
CA ILE A 242 -2.05 24.65 -12.03
C ILE A 242 -2.91 23.39 -11.78
N ASP A 243 -3.78 23.49 -10.78
CA ASP A 243 -5.14 22.98 -10.89
C ASP A 243 -5.73 23.57 -12.17
N LEU A 244 -6.25 22.77 -13.09
CA LEU A 244 -7.31 23.19 -14.00
C LEU A 244 -8.03 21.96 -14.55
N ASP A 245 -9.32 21.91 -14.22
CA ASP A 245 -10.36 21.05 -14.78
C ASP A 245 -10.26 20.86 -16.30
N PHE A 246 -10.54 19.64 -16.76
CA PHE A 246 -10.91 19.38 -18.15
C PHE A 246 -12.17 18.51 -18.21
N ASP A 247 -13.24 19.04 -17.66
CA ASP A 247 -14.62 18.78 -18.09
C ASP A 247 -14.94 19.77 -19.23
N ALA A 248 -15.09 19.29 -20.48
CA ALA A 248 -15.85 19.87 -21.61
C ALA A 248 -15.36 19.27 -22.96
N LEU A 249 -16.04 18.26 -23.54
CA LEU A 249 -17.07 18.34 -24.62
C LEU A 249 -16.52 18.74 -26.03
N PRO A 250 -17.19 18.45 -27.19
CA PRO A 250 -18.33 17.56 -27.49
C PRO A 250 -18.16 16.64 -28.75
N LYS A 251 -19.10 15.67 -28.88
CA LYS A 251 -19.58 14.94 -30.09
C LYS A 251 -18.59 14.41 -31.13
#